data_AF-A0A251SFM9-F1
#
_entry.id   AF-A0A251SFM9-F1
#
_cell.length_a   1.000
_cell.length_b   1.000
_cell.length_c   1.000
_cell.angle_alpha   90.00
_cell.angle_beta   90.00
_cell.angle_gamma   90.00
#
_symmetry.space_group_name_H-M   'P 1'
#
loop_
_entity.id
_entity.type
_entity.pdbx_description
1 polymer ?
#
loop_
_entity_poly.entity_id
_entity_poly.type
_entity_poly.pdbx_seq_one_letter_code
_entity_poly.pdbx_strand_id
1 'polypeptide(L)'
;MLRYSPLKQPTAQQVLIEKISNGPISLLVKGAHTNIAIFLMTNPHLKKNIEHIYIMGGGVRSKNPTGGNHGNLYTCFKSNPYAEFNLFGDPFAAYQVTNYGPSLKLVIIRWAAGQEMYGYYILCVN
;
A
#
# COMPACT_ATOMS: atom_id res chain seq x y z
N MET A 1 3.75 18.83 -19.87
CA MET A 1 3.05 17.54 -20.09
C MET A 1 4.12 16.44 -20.06
N LEU A 2 4.09 15.54 -19.07
CA LEU A 2 5.08 14.43 -18.97
C LEU A 2 4.83 13.44 -20.12
N ARG A 3 5.79 13.31 -21.04
CA ARG A 3 5.74 12.33 -22.14
C ARG A 3 6.10 10.96 -21.59
N TYR A 4 5.13 10.06 -21.51
CA TYR A 4 5.38 8.66 -21.18
C TYR A 4 6.24 8.00 -22.27
N SER A 5 7.44 7.55 -21.92
CA SER A 5 8.38 6.87 -22.82
C SER A 5 8.68 5.48 -22.26
N PRO A 6 8.05 4.40 -22.75
CA PRO A 6 8.17 3.05 -22.20
C PRO A 6 9.63 2.66 -21.92
N LEU A 7 9.87 1.99 -20.79
CA LEU A 7 11.18 1.47 -20.35
C LEU A 7 12.23 2.54 -19.97
N LYS A 8 11.90 3.83 -20.02
CA LYS A 8 12.80 4.93 -19.60
C LYS A 8 12.38 5.58 -18.29
N GLN A 9 11.25 5.18 -17.72
CA GLN A 9 10.77 5.70 -16.45
C GLN A 9 11.62 5.17 -15.29
N PRO A 10 11.88 5.98 -14.26
CA PRO A 10 12.49 5.50 -13.03
C PRO A 10 11.62 4.41 -12.40
N THR A 11 12.26 3.47 -11.70
CA THR A 11 11.55 2.44 -10.93
C THR A 11 10.81 3.08 -9.76
N ALA A 12 9.80 2.39 -9.21
CA ALA A 12 9.08 2.86 -8.03
C ALA A 12 10.03 3.13 -6.85
N GLN A 13 11.07 2.31 -6.70
CA GLN A 13 12.12 2.46 -5.68
C GLN A 13 12.92 3.74 -5.89
N GLN A 14 13.33 4.04 -7.13
CA GLN A 14 14.04 5.28 -7.45
C GLN A 14 13.19 6.51 -7.16
N VAL A 15 11.91 6.48 -7.57
CA VAL A 15 10.97 7.59 -7.29
C VAL A 15 10.75 7.77 -5.79
N LEU A 16 10.58 6.68 -5.02
CA LEU A 16 10.43 6.76 -3.57
C LEU A 16 11.66 7.37 -2.90
N ILE A 17 12.86 6.92 -3.26
CA ILE A 17 14.12 7.47 -2.74
C ILE A 17 14.24 8.95 -3.06
N GLU A 18 14.03 9.34 -4.32
CA GLU A 18 14.12 10.74 -4.75
C GLU A 18 13.13 11.63 -3.98
N LYS A 19 11.84 11.25 -3.95
CA LYS A 19 10.80 12.08 -3.35
C LYS A 19 10.93 12.18 -1.83
N ILE A 20 11.19 11.06 -1.15
CA ILE A 20 11.31 11.04 0.31
C ILE A 20 12.61 11.74 0.77
N SER A 21 13.67 11.73 -0.05
CA SER A 21 14.90 12.47 0.26
C SER A 21 14.72 13.99 0.20
N ASN A 22 13.76 14.49 -0.57
CA ASN A 22 13.54 15.93 -0.76
C ASN A 22 12.80 16.63 0.39
N GLY A 23 12.26 15.87 1.36
CA GLY A 23 11.61 16.43 2.53
C GLY A 23 10.45 15.58 3.06
N PRO A 24 9.73 16.07 4.07
CA PRO A 24 8.54 15.44 4.61
C PRO A 24 7.50 15.15 3.53
N ILE A 25 6.92 13.94 3.54
CA ILE A 25 5.95 13.51 2.53
C ILE A 25 4.96 12.47 3.06
N SER A 26 3.77 12.45 2.48
CA SER A 26 2.75 11.42 2.74
C SER A 26 2.62 10.46 1.57
N LEU A 27 2.49 9.16 1.88
CA LEU A 27 2.41 8.09 0.89
C LEU A 27 0.97 7.55 0.80
N LEU A 28 0.41 7.50 -0.40
CA LEU A 28 -0.85 6.80 -0.69
C LEU A 28 -0.55 5.53 -1.49
N VAL A 29 -0.91 4.37 -0.94
CA VAL A 29 -0.55 3.03 -1.42
C VAL A 29 -1.81 2.30 -1.85
N LYS A 30 -1.99 2.12 -3.16
CA LYS A 30 -3.22 1.56 -3.75
C LYS A 30 -3.08 0.12 -4.28
N GLY A 31 -1.95 -0.53 -4.01
CA GLY A 31 -1.64 -1.88 -4.49
C GLY A 31 -0.80 -2.66 -3.47
N ALA A 32 -0.20 -3.78 -3.92
CA ALA A 32 0.68 -4.58 -3.07
C ALA A 32 1.82 -3.74 -2.47
N HIS A 33 2.11 -3.99 -1.20
CA HIS A 33 3.02 -3.16 -0.39
C HIS A 33 4.52 -3.37 -0.69
N THR A 34 4.86 -4.24 -1.64
CA THR A 34 6.24 -4.67 -1.97
C THR A 34 7.21 -3.51 -2.17
N ASN A 35 6.83 -2.49 -2.96
CA ASN A 35 7.72 -1.35 -3.24
C ASN A 35 8.07 -0.56 -1.98
N ILE A 36 7.10 -0.39 -1.07
CA ILE A 36 7.32 0.34 0.19
C ILE A 36 8.08 -0.51 1.18
N ALA A 37 7.77 -1.82 1.28
CA ALA A 37 8.54 -2.72 2.13
C ALA A 37 10.02 -2.72 1.72
N ILE A 38 10.32 -2.89 0.43
CA ILE A 38 11.69 -2.82 -0.09
C ILE A 38 12.33 -1.48 0.28
N PHE A 39 11.64 -0.36 0.05
CA PHE A 39 12.14 0.97 0.39
C PHE A 39 12.48 1.08 1.88
N LEU A 40 11.54 0.72 2.76
CA LEU A 40 11.72 0.81 4.21
C LEU A 40 12.86 -0.10 4.68
N MET A 41 12.99 -1.31 4.15
CA MET A 41 14.08 -2.22 4.52
C MET A 41 15.45 -1.74 4.06
N THR A 42 15.53 -1.10 2.89
CA THR A 42 16.81 -0.70 2.27
C THR A 42 17.23 0.74 2.59
N ASN A 43 16.29 1.61 2.95
CA ASN A 43 16.53 3.03 3.25
C ASN A 43 15.95 3.46 4.61
N PRO A 44 16.30 2.77 5.73
CA PRO A 44 15.71 3.03 7.03
C PRO A 44 15.93 4.47 7.53
N HIS A 45 17.02 5.12 7.12
CA HIS A 45 17.37 6.50 7.49
C HIS A 45 16.43 7.55 6.87
N LEU A 46 15.75 7.23 5.76
CA LEU A 46 14.78 8.12 5.09
C LEU A 46 13.37 8.01 5.68
N LYS A 47 13.11 7.01 6.54
CA LYS A 47 11.80 6.81 7.21
C LYS A 47 11.30 8.07 7.91
N LYS A 48 12.20 8.84 8.52
CA LYS A 48 11.87 10.05 9.28
C LYS A 48 11.18 11.14 8.46
N ASN A 49 11.33 11.09 7.13
CA ASN A 49 10.68 12.02 6.20
C ASN A 49 9.29 11.55 5.78
N ILE A 50 8.82 10.38 6.22
CA ILE A 50 7.47 9.90 5.95
C ILE A 50 6.56 10.30 7.11
N GLU A 51 5.58 11.16 6.84
CA GLU A 51 4.63 11.64 7.85
C GLU A 51 3.48 10.66 8.06
N HIS A 52 2.89 10.22 6.94
CA HIS A 52 1.72 9.34 6.92
C HIS A 52 1.84 8.31 5.81
N ILE A 53 1.35 7.09 6.08
CA ILE A 53 1.11 6.10 5.03
C ILE A 53 -0.37 5.72 5.03
N TYR A 54 -1.03 5.99 3.93
CA TYR A 54 -2.40 5.62 3.65
C TYR A 54 -2.38 4.37 2.79
N ILE A 55 -2.77 3.22 3.35
CA ILE A 55 -2.84 1.96 2.61
C ILE A 55 -4.28 1.62 2.25
N MET A 56 -4.46 1.20 1.01
CA MET A 56 -5.69 0.62 0.51
C MET A 56 -5.51 -0.90 0.57
N GLY A 57 -6.14 -1.56 1.54
CA GLY A 57 -6.03 -3.01 1.66
C GLY A 57 -6.36 -3.53 3.05
N GLY A 58 -6.60 -4.83 3.14
CA GLY A 58 -7.01 -5.51 4.36
C GLY A 58 -8.50 -5.42 4.68
N GLY A 59 -8.95 -6.29 5.57
CA GLY A 59 -10.31 -6.39 6.05
C GLY A 59 -10.33 -6.47 7.56
N VAL A 60 -10.44 -5.32 8.24
CA VAL A 60 -10.65 -5.33 9.70
C VAL A 60 -12.08 -5.78 9.96
N ARG A 61 -12.24 -6.87 10.73
CA ARG A 61 -13.54 -7.46 11.06
C ARG A 61 -14.50 -6.39 11.59
N SER A 62 -15.69 -6.30 11.02
CA SER A 62 -16.73 -5.42 11.57
C SER A 62 -17.20 -5.98 12.91
N LYS A 63 -17.48 -5.11 13.89
CA LYS A 63 -18.13 -5.51 15.15
C LYS A 63 -19.55 -6.05 14.91
N ASN A 64 -20.16 -5.75 13.77
CA ASN A 64 -21.48 -6.23 13.38
C ASN A 64 -21.36 -7.43 12.42
N PRO A 65 -21.70 -8.66 12.84
CA PRO A 65 -21.41 -9.89 12.10
C PRO A 65 -22.34 -10.17 10.90
N THR A 66 -23.37 -9.35 10.67
CA THR A 66 -24.39 -9.58 9.63
C THR A 66 -23.95 -9.16 8.22
N GLY A 67 -22.91 -8.35 8.08
CA GLY A 67 -22.26 -8.06 6.80
C GLY A 67 -21.02 -8.92 6.64
N GLY A 68 -21.03 -9.86 5.69
CA GLY A 68 -20.00 -10.87 5.51
C GLY A 68 -18.58 -10.32 5.67
N ASN A 69 -17.82 -10.90 6.61
CA ASN A 69 -16.42 -10.54 6.85
C ASN A 69 -15.48 -11.08 5.76
N HIS A 70 -16.00 -11.47 4.60
CA HIS A 70 -15.23 -12.07 3.52
C HIS A 70 -14.37 -11.01 2.84
N GLY A 71 -13.11 -11.38 2.57
CA GLY A 71 -12.20 -10.58 1.78
C GLY A 71 -12.59 -10.56 0.30
N ASN A 72 -11.88 -9.77 -0.50
CA ASN A 72 -12.18 -9.56 -1.93
C ASN A 72 -11.36 -10.48 -2.87
N LEU A 73 -10.82 -11.58 -2.35
CA LEU A 73 -10.01 -12.52 -3.14
C LEU A 73 -10.90 -13.46 -3.97
N TYR A 74 -11.13 -13.10 -5.24
CA TYR A 74 -12.08 -13.73 -6.16
C TYR A 74 -11.87 -15.23 -6.46
N THR A 75 -10.67 -15.78 -6.23
CA THR A 75 -10.34 -17.17 -6.60
C THR A 75 -10.13 -18.10 -5.41
N CYS A 76 -10.22 -17.59 -4.17
CA CYS A 76 -9.81 -18.34 -2.97
C CYS A 76 -10.83 -18.30 -1.82
N PHE A 77 -12.12 -18.13 -2.12
CA PHE A 77 -13.18 -18.02 -1.10
C PHE A 77 -13.27 -19.21 -0.12
N LYS A 78 -12.77 -20.40 -0.50
CA LYS A 78 -12.77 -21.60 0.37
C LYS A 78 -11.49 -21.75 1.20
N SER A 79 -10.34 -21.41 0.63
CA SER A 79 -9.03 -21.61 1.24
C SER A 79 -8.54 -20.38 2.01
N ASN A 80 -8.94 -19.18 1.59
CA ASN A 80 -8.60 -17.93 2.25
C ASN A 80 -9.78 -16.93 2.20
N PRO A 81 -10.90 -17.24 2.90
CA PRO A 81 -12.13 -16.45 2.86
C PRO A 81 -11.97 -15.01 3.34
N TYR A 82 -10.92 -14.70 4.11
CA TYR A 82 -10.71 -13.40 4.75
C TYR A 82 -9.62 -12.55 4.07
N ALA A 83 -8.96 -13.07 3.03
CA ALA A 83 -7.88 -12.36 2.37
C ALA A 83 -8.36 -11.20 1.50
N GLU A 84 -7.64 -10.09 1.61
CA GLU A 84 -7.78 -8.94 0.73
C GLU A 84 -6.64 -8.92 -0.30
N PHE A 85 -6.95 -8.52 -1.53
CA PHE A 85 -6.10 -8.62 -2.71
C PHE A 85 -4.71 -7.96 -2.54
N ASN A 86 -4.65 -6.73 -2.01
CA ASN A 86 -3.41 -5.98 -1.85
C ASN A 86 -2.51 -6.55 -0.74
N LEU A 87 -3.09 -7.12 0.32
CA LEU A 87 -2.32 -7.85 1.34
C LEU A 87 -1.89 -9.25 0.86
N PHE A 88 -2.77 -9.94 0.11
CA PHE A 88 -2.50 -11.28 -0.38
C PHE A 88 -1.43 -11.31 -1.48
N GLY A 89 -1.31 -10.24 -2.28
CA GLY A 89 -0.32 -10.14 -3.34
C GLY A 89 1.13 -10.20 -2.85
N ASP A 90 1.42 -9.69 -1.64
CA ASP A 90 2.70 -9.87 -0.96
C ASP A 90 2.51 -9.79 0.57
N PRO A 91 2.20 -10.92 1.22
CA PRO A 91 1.90 -10.95 2.65
C PRO A 91 3.11 -10.57 3.51
N PHE A 92 4.33 -10.88 3.05
CA PHE A 92 5.56 -10.52 3.76
C PHE A 92 5.77 -9.01 3.74
N ALA A 93 5.68 -8.38 2.57
CA ALA A 93 5.77 -6.92 2.48
C ALA A 93 4.67 -6.22 3.26
N ALA A 94 3.44 -6.74 3.22
CA ALA A 94 2.34 -6.19 4.02
C ALA A 94 2.63 -6.27 5.52
N TYR A 95 3.16 -7.40 6.00
CA TYR A 95 3.61 -7.52 7.38
C TYR A 95 4.71 -6.52 7.72
N GLN A 96 5.72 -6.37 6.85
CA GLN A 96 6.80 -5.43 7.05
C GLN A 96 6.31 -3.99 7.17
N VAL A 97 5.43 -3.53 6.26
CA VAL A 97 4.90 -2.16 6.27
C VAL A 97 3.98 -1.89 7.48
N THR A 98 3.13 -2.86 7.83
CA THR A 98 2.17 -2.70 8.94
C THR A 98 2.83 -2.80 10.32
N ASN A 99 3.93 -3.54 10.44
CA ASN A 99 4.65 -3.75 11.70
C ASN A 99 5.99 -2.98 11.77
N TYR A 100 6.25 -2.06 10.85
CA TYR A 100 7.53 -1.33 10.77
C TYR A 100 7.80 -0.39 11.97
N GLY A 101 6.84 -0.22 12.88
CA GLY A 101 7.03 0.39 14.20
C GLY A 101 6.08 1.55 14.54
N PRO A 102 6.07 2.01 15.80
CA PRO A 102 5.07 2.93 16.36
C PRO A 102 5.08 4.36 15.78
N SER A 103 6.15 4.75 15.08
CA SER A 103 6.29 6.09 14.50
C SER A 103 5.56 6.28 13.17
N LEU A 104 5.10 5.20 12.52
CA LEU A 104 4.41 5.28 11.25
C LEU A 104 2.90 5.42 11.49
N LYS A 105 2.32 6.56 11.14
CA LYS A 105 0.86 6.73 11.17
C LYS A 105 0.26 6.04 9.96
N LEU A 106 -0.16 4.79 10.16
CA LEU A 106 -0.83 3.96 9.16
C LEU A 106 -2.35 4.18 9.20
N VAL A 107 -2.93 4.51 8.04
CA VAL A 107 -4.38 4.58 7.87
C VAL A 107 -4.82 3.57 6.83
N ILE A 108 -5.75 2.69 7.20
CA ILE A 108 -6.31 1.68 6.33
C ILE A 108 -7.60 2.22 5.70
N ILE A 109 -7.62 2.33 4.38
CA ILE A 109 -8.81 2.72 3.60
C ILE A 109 -9.55 1.45 3.18
N ARG A 110 -10.83 1.34 3.57
CA ARG A 110 -11.69 0.21 3.20
C ARG A 110 -12.13 0.29 1.74
N TRP A 111 -12.25 -0.87 1.09
CA TRP A 111 -12.97 -0.99 -0.18
C TRP A 111 -14.47 -0.77 0.05
N ALA A 112 -15.09 0.13 -0.70
CA ALA A 112 -16.54 0.16 -0.92
C ALA A 112 -16.79 -0.33 -2.35
N ALA A 113 -17.62 -1.36 -2.53
CA ALA A 113 -17.94 -1.90 -3.85
C ALA A 113 -18.60 -0.81 -4.72
N GLY A 114 -18.13 -0.62 -5.96
CA GLY A 114 -18.72 0.31 -6.93
C GLY A 114 -17.85 1.49 -7.40
N GLN A 115 -16.53 1.47 -7.18
CA GLN A 115 -15.60 2.47 -7.74
C GLN A 115 -14.81 1.84 -8.91
N GLU A 116 -14.80 2.50 -10.08
CA GLU A 116 -14.08 2.05 -11.27
C GLU A 116 -12.55 2.11 -11.09
N MET A 117 -11.86 1.05 -11.53
CA MET A 117 -10.42 0.87 -11.35
C MET A 117 -9.60 1.48 -12.49
N TYR A 118 -8.83 2.54 -12.18
CA TYR A 118 -7.74 3.00 -13.03
C TYR A 118 -6.44 3.17 -12.21
N GLY A 119 -5.52 2.21 -12.36
CA GLY A 119 -4.09 2.40 -12.10
C GLY A 119 -3.52 2.01 -10.73
N TYR A 120 -2.56 1.08 -10.74
CA TYR A 120 -1.67 0.76 -9.62
C TYR A 120 -0.64 1.88 -9.44
N TYR A 121 -0.98 2.93 -8.70
CA TYR A 121 -0.05 4.01 -8.41
C TYR A 121 0.13 4.19 -6.90
N ILE A 122 1.40 4.21 -6.48
CA ILE A 122 1.79 4.93 -5.27
C ILE A 122 1.69 6.41 -5.64
N LEU A 123 0.78 7.13 -4.99
CA LEU A 123 0.69 8.57 -5.16
C LEU A 123 1.43 9.21 -4.00
N CYS A 124 2.52 9.91 -4.29
CA CYS A 124 3.17 10.78 -3.32
C CYS A 124 2.39 12.09 -3.27
N VAL A 125 1.90 12.49 -2.10
CA VAL A 125 1.12 13.71 -1.91
C VAL A 125 1.91 14.64 -0.99
N ASN A 126 2.14 15.87 -1.44
CA ASN A 126 2.66 16.99 -0.64
C ASN A 126 1.50 17.82 -0.13
#